data_AF-A0A1J1E2D2-F1
#
_entry.id   AF-A0A1J1E2D2-F1
#
_cell.length_a   1.000
_cell.length_b   1.000
_cell.length_c   1.000
_cell.angle_alpha   90.00
_cell.angle_beta   90.00
_cell.angle_gamma   90.00
#
_symmetry.space_group_name_H-M   'P 1'
#
loop_
_entity.id
_entity.type
_entity.pdbx_description
1 polymer ?
#
loop_
_entity_poly.entity_id
_entity_poly.type
_entity_poly.pdbx_seq_one_letter_code
_entity_poly.pdbx_strand_id
1 'polypeptide(L)'
;MKKTFNNSLLVLITGLIIFSCRNDNVTADEEGEIYASKLVEIKSVIFSRKNNKISNGNELTELYRGLFVKKTPGKISQYTDEEEATLNSKISIVKNDIYVKVPYNQTLNIDKLGTLNATISFVKAPDNVILTEHPVSKISETVNSMSVEFPVTIKRYEFSHSNMLVGITKYIKFSKKVGSRNSKKIYKIHFKYDDNETKLSNCDLFPIDTKKDAKISNFSFTTDYKHNGPKVNNSYVCENIHSGSKSECSNLSKSIIVTPVLTKDITVNSGDSETNPIEMHFDGGVLSGSATIFNDTSKAFDVGHLNGDKMETGKTLPNFSFIADGSILPDGAFFSIEDLKGTNCNESFKQRICPRDPSKIFKVENQMPQADNGIVFKVVAQDGITQKFYKLIFKNKYDVYYLMEINKSTKKS
;
A
#
# COMPACT_ATOMS: atom_id res chain seq x y z
N MET A 1 41.04 42.29 89.64
CA MET A 1 39.98 41.25 89.76
C MET A 1 39.54 40.85 88.36
N LYS A 2 39.75 39.58 88.01
CA LYS A 2 39.31 38.95 86.75
C LYS A 2 37.78 38.91 86.70
N LYS A 3 37.18 39.28 85.57
CA LYS A 3 35.96 38.65 85.05
C LYS A 3 36.05 38.55 83.54
N THR A 4 36.22 37.31 83.09
CA THR A 4 36.11 36.80 81.74
C THR A 4 34.67 36.92 81.22
N PHE A 5 34.49 37.37 79.98
CA PHE A 5 33.33 37.04 79.17
C PHE A 5 33.81 36.50 77.81
N ASN A 6 33.49 35.24 77.58
CA ASN A 6 33.75 34.49 76.35
C ASN A 6 32.59 34.68 75.36
N ASN A 7 32.94 34.54 74.07
CA ASN A 7 32.12 34.01 72.97
C ASN A 7 30.78 34.71 72.64
N SER A 8 30.70 35.34 71.47
CA SER A 8 30.45 34.62 70.22
C SER A 8 30.42 35.58 69.03
N LEU A 9 31.28 35.28 68.08
CA LEU A 9 31.44 35.88 66.76
C LEU A 9 30.27 35.44 65.87
N LEU A 10 29.49 36.37 65.32
CA LEU A 10 28.67 36.12 64.12
C LEU A 10 28.94 37.22 63.10
N VAL A 11 29.77 36.88 62.12
CA VAL A 11 30.16 37.72 61.00
C VAL A 11 29.02 37.74 59.98
N LEU A 12 28.52 38.95 59.72
CA LEU A 12 27.60 39.26 58.62
C LEU A 12 28.39 39.18 57.30
N ILE A 13 28.23 38.11 56.54
CA ILE A 13 28.70 38.06 55.13
C ILE A 13 27.51 38.44 54.26
N THR A 14 27.48 39.71 53.85
CA THR A 14 26.67 40.22 52.75
C THR A 14 27.18 39.62 51.44
N GLY A 15 26.61 38.49 51.05
CA GLY A 15 26.76 37.95 49.70
C GLY A 15 25.93 38.76 48.71
N LEU A 16 26.59 39.58 47.89
CA LEU A 16 26.07 40.12 46.64
C LEU A 16 25.53 38.94 45.81
N ILE A 17 24.21 38.83 45.68
CA ILE A 17 23.61 38.03 44.59
C ILE A 17 23.75 38.87 43.33
N ILE A 18 24.77 38.55 42.54
CA ILE A 18 24.90 39.03 41.18
C ILE A 18 23.76 38.39 40.39
N PHE A 19 22.70 39.14 40.11
CA PHE A 19 21.74 38.81 39.06
C PHE A 19 22.50 38.82 37.72
N SER A 20 23.02 37.66 37.34
CA SER A 20 23.52 37.45 35.99
C SER A 20 22.33 37.54 35.03
N CYS A 21 22.32 38.60 34.22
CA CYS A 21 21.45 38.73 33.06
C CYS A 21 21.63 37.48 32.18
N ARG A 22 20.58 36.68 32.01
CA ARG A 22 20.49 35.76 30.87
C ARG A 22 19.52 36.38 29.87
N ASN A 23 20.09 37.07 28.89
CA ASN A 23 19.45 37.37 27.62
C ASN A 23 19.08 36.05 26.92
N ASP A 24 17.87 35.57 27.15
CA ASP A 24 17.18 34.73 26.17
C ASP A 24 16.13 35.64 25.53
N ASN A 25 16.18 35.82 24.21
CA ASN A 25 15.25 36.68 23.46
C ASN A 25 13.81 36.21 23.67
N VAL A 26 13.11 36.83 24.64
CA VAL A 26 11.71 36.60 24.96
C VAL A 26 10.88 37.65 24.24
N THR A 27 10.21 37.25 23.17
CA THR A 27 9.07 38.01 22.62
C THR A 27 7.82 37.50 23.31
N ALA A 28 7.13 38.36 24.06
CA ALA A 28 5.81 38.08 24.60
C ALA A 28 4.75 38.43 23.57
N ASP A 29 3.69 37.63 23.46
CA ASP A 29 2.47 38.02 22.74
C ASP A 29 1.48 38.75 23.69
N GLU A 30 0.42 39.30 23.11
CA GLU A 30 -0.60 40.13 23.80
C GLU A 30 -1.34 39.39 24.93
N GLU A 31 -1.16 38.07 25.06
CA GLU A 31 -1.78 37.20 26.06
C GLU A 31 -0.86 36.87 27.26
N GLY A 32 0.34 37.48 27.31
CA GLY A 32 1.27 37.33 28.44
C GLY A 32 2.09 36.04 28.43
N GLU A 33 2.15 35.35 27.28
CA GLU A 33 2.89 34.11 27.13
C GLU A 33 4.35 34.35 26.73
N ILE A 34 5.25 33.47 27.14
CA ILE A 34 6.68 33.59 26.87
C ILE A 34 7.14 32.44 25.98
N TYR A 35 7.72 32.77 24.82
CA TYR A 35 8.45 31.80 24.01
C TYR A 35 9.79 31.47 24.65
N ALA A 36 9.92 30.25 25.18
CA ALA A 36 11.12 29.82 25.89
C ALA A 36 12.04 29.01 24.95
N SER A 37 13.22 29.58 24.64
CA SER A 37 14.23 28.94 23.77
C SER A 37 14.69 27.56 24.28
N LYS A 38 14.69 27.34 25.60
CA LYS A 38 15.23 26.13 26.26
C LYS A 38 14.24 25.22 26.98
N LEU A 39 12.93 25.33 26.71
CA LEU A 39 11.93 24.50 27.41
C LEU A 39 12.14 22.99 27.19
N VAL A 40 12.39 22.61 25.94
CA VAL A 40 12.69 21.22 25.55
C VAL A 40 13.57 21.22 24.31
N GLU A 41 14.45 20.23 24.19
CA GLU A 41 15.32 20.02 23.04
C GLU A 41 15.13 18.59 22.51
N ILE A 42 14.57 18.48 21.30
CA ILE A 42 14.32 17.20 20.64
C ILE A 42 15.63 16.69 20.04
N LYS A 43 16.00 15.46 20.38
CA LYS A 43 17.15 14.74 19.84
C LYS A 43 16.80 14.03 18.54
N SER A 44 15.65 13.35 18.50
CA SER A 44 15.22 12.57 17.33
C SER A 44 13.71 12.41 17.30
N VAL A 45 13.19 12.20 16.09
CA VAL A 45 11.82 11.79 15.83
C VAL A 45 11.86 10.55 14.96
N ILE A 46 11.16 9.49 15.37
CA ILE A 46 11.19 8.18 14.71
C ILE A 46 9.77 7.74 14.39
N PHE A 47 9.53 7.26 13.17
CA PHE A 47 8.28 6.60 12.78
C PHE A 47 8.53 5.10 12.61
N SER A 48 8.29 4.33 13.68
CA SER A 48 8.54 2.89 13.66
C SER A 48 7.34 2.10 13.14
N ARG A 49 7.61 0.96 12.48
CA ARG A 49 6.57 0.00 12.11
C ARG A 49 5.78 -0.47 13.32
N LYS A 50 6.47 -0.75 14.42
CA LYS A 50 5.89 -1.27 15.67
C LYS A 50 4.76 -0.38 16.16
N ASN A 51 4.96 0.94 16.12
CA ASN A 51 3.99 1.91 16.62
C ASN A 51 2.88 2.23 15.60
N ASN A 52 3.03 1.78 14.36
CA ASN A 52 2.10 2.06 13.26
C ASN A 52 1.51 0.78 12.64
N LYS A 53 1.40 -0.27 13.46
CA LYS A 53 0.80 -1.56 13.13
C LYS A 53 -0.70 -1.55 13.47
N ILE A 54 -1.52 -2.24 12.68
CA ILE A 54 -2.93 -2.50 13.04
C ILE A 54 -2.96 -3.39 14.28
N SER A 55 -3.71 -2.99 15.31
CA SER A 55 -3.84 -3.74 16.57
C SER A 55 -4.18 -5.21 16.31
N ASN A 56 -3.35 -6.13 16.83
CA ASN A 56 -3.45 -7.59 16.66
C ASN A 56 -3.30 -8.12 15.22
N GLY A 57 -3.00 -7.28 14.23
CA GLY A 57 -2.80 -7.68 12.84
C GLY A 57 -1.37 -8.13 12.55
N ASN A 58 -1.07 -8.42 11.28
CA ASN A 58 0.30 -8.47 10.72
C ASN A 58 0.43 -7.48 9.57
N GLU A 59 -0.26 -6.34 9.69
CA GLU A 59 -0.31 -5.31 8.66
C GLU A 59 0.00 -3.95 9.27
N LEU A 60 0.59 -3.09 8.45
CA LEU A 60 0.82 -1.69 8.77
C LEU A 60 -0.47 -0.91 8.48
N THR A 61 -0.68 0.18 9.22
CA THR A 61 -1.80 1.09 8.96
C THR A 61 -1.75 1.61 7.51
N GLU A 62 -2.91 1.83 6.88
CA GLU A 62 -3.00 2.39 5.52
C GLU A 62 -2.17 3.69 5.39
N LEU A 63 -2.18 4.51 6.44
CA LEU A 63 -1.44 5.76 6.54
C LEU A 63 0.08 5.57 6.50
N TYR A 64 0.63 4.71 7.36
CA TYR A 64 2.07 4.43 7.38
C TYR A 64 2.53 3.80 6.06
N ARG A 65 1.72 2.88 5.51
CA ARG A 65 1.99 2.24 4.22
C ARG A 65 2.06 3.25 3.09
N GLY A 66 1.03 4.09 2.96
CA GLY A 66 0.94 5.07 1.88
C GLY A 66 2.09 6.08 1.88
N LEU A 67 2.56 6.47 3.08
CA LEU A 67 3.64 7.44 3.22
C LEU A 67 5.02 6.82 3.04
N PHE A 68 5.30 5.68 3.67
CA PHE A 68 6.69 5.24 3.83
C PHE A 68 7.04 3.95 3.11
N VAL A 69 6.06 3.15 2.69
CA VAL A 69 6.32 1.87 2.04
C VAL A 69 6.22 2.04 0.53
N LYS A 70 7.34 1.85 -0.18
CA LYS A 70 7.38 1.96 -1.64
C LYS A 70 6.79 0.74 -2.35
N LYS A 71 6.95 -0.46 -1.78
CA LYS A 71 6.46 -1.71 -2.38
C LYS A 71 4.94 -1.77 -2.36
N THR A 72 4.35 -2.20 -3.47
CA THR A 72 2.89 -2.37 -3.60
C THR A 72 2.54 -3.85 -3.69
N PRO A 73 1.63 -4.38 -2.85
CA PRO A 73 1.00 -3.74 -1.70
C PRO A 73 1.96 -3.71 -0.51
N GLY A 74 2.05 -2.59 0.23
CA GLY A 74 2.98 -2.47 1.35
C GLY A 74 2.66 -3.34 2.57
N LYS A 75 2.94 -4.65 2.53
CA LYS A 75 2.76 -5.58 3.66
C LYS A 75 3.89 -5.41 4.68
N ILE A 76 3.64 -5.70 5.97
CA ILE A 76 4.66 -5.55 7.02
C ILE A 76 5.89 -6.44 6.76
N SER A 77 5.68 -7.63 6.20
CA SER A 77 6.73 -8.60 5.88
C SER A 77 7.64 -8.13 4.74
N GLN A 78 7.21 -7.13 3.97
CA GLN A 78 7.95 -6.59 2.84
C GLN A 78 8.69 -5.30 3.16
N TYR A 79 8.40 -4.68 4.32
CA TYR A 79 9.11 -3.52 4.82
C TYR A 79 10.10 -3.96 5.91
N THR A 80 11.38 -3.82 5.62
CA THR A 80 12.53 -4.30 6.40
C THR A 80 12.98 -3.30 7.46
N ASP A 81 13.79 -3.75 8.41
CA ASP A 81 14.46 -2.86 9.37
C ASP A 81 15.39 -1.86 8.67
N GLU A 82 15.99 -2.24 7.55
CA GLU A 82 16.84 -1.37 6.74
C GLU A 82 16.06 -0.25 6.07
N GLU A 83 14.86 -0.54 5.53
CA GLU A 83 13.96 0.47 4.98
C GLU A 83 13.47 1.44 6.07
N GLU A 84 13.16 0.93 7.28
CA GLU A 84 12.81 1.76 8.44
C GLU A 84 13.99 2.65 8.90
N ALA A 85 15.20 2.10 9.00
CA ALA A 85 16.40 2.85 9.37
C ALA A 85 16.72 3.93 8.32
N THR A 86 16.59 3.59 7.04
CA THR A 86 16.79 4.53 5.92
C THR A 86 15.79 5.67 6.01
N LEU A 87 14.50 5.40 6.21
CA LEU A 87 13.49 6.44 6.41
C LEU A 87 13.87 7.37 7.57
N ASN A 88 14.15 6.81 8.75
CA ASN A 88 14.39 7.61 9.93
C ASN A 88 15.70 8.40 9.85
N SER A 89 16.71 7.92 9.12
CA SER A 89 17.94 8.67 8.84
C SER A 89 17.72 9.93 8.01
N LYS A 90 16.62 9.99 7.23
CA LYS A 90 16.24 11.15 6.42
C LYS A 90 15.45 12.19 7.20
N ILE A 91 15.11 11.93 8.46
CA ILE A 91 14.46 12.89 9.34
C ILE A 91 15.54 13.82 9.91
N SER A 92 15.37 15.12 9.71
CA SER A 92 16.32 16.12 10.20
C SER A 92 15.61 17.16 11.06
N ILE A 93 16.34 17.68 12.05
CA ILE A 93 15.84 18.70 12.97
C ILE A 93 16.74 19.92 12.83
N VAL A 94 16.17 21.02 12.36
CA VAL A 94 16.86 22.31 12.24
C VAL A 94 16.13 23.31 13.11
N LYS A 95 16.72 23.66 14.26
CA LYS A 95 16.09 24.49 15.28
C LYS A 95 14.75 23.90 15.75
N ASN A 96 13.63 24.52 15.39
CA ASN A 96 12.29 24.08 15.77
C ASN A 96 11.54 23.39 14.61
N ASP A 97 12.19 23.20 13.47
CA ASP A 97 11.61 22.59 12.29
C ASP A 97 12.13 21.15 12.14
N ILE A 98 11.21 20.20 12.07
CA ILE A 98 11.46 18.77 11.89
C ILE A 98 11.04 18.45 10.45
N TYR A 99 11.99 18.03 9.62
CA TYR A 99 11.73 17.68 8.23
C TYR A 99 11.64 16.16 8.10
N VAL A 100 10.47 15.67 7.71
CA VAL A 100 10.19 14.28 7.40
C VAL A 100 10.13 14.15 5.88
N LYS A 101 11.15 13.51 5.33
CA LYS A 101 11.28 13.24 3.89
C LYS A 101 10.57 11.94 3.53
N VAL A 102 9.49 12.07 2.79
CA VAL A 102 8.58 10.99 2.40
C VAL A 102 8.95 10.50 1.00
N PRO A 103 9.01 9.18 0.74
CA PRO A 103 9.17 8.67 -0.62
C PRO A 103 8.14 9.23 -1.61
N TYR A 104 8.57 9.50 -2.84
CA TYR A 104 7.66 9.97 -3.88
C TYR A 104 6.62 8.90 -4.24
N ASN A 105 5.34 9.28 -4.26
CA ASN A 105 4.21 8.39 -4.57
C ASN A 105 3.07 9.16 -5.24
N GLN A 106 2.83 8.89 -6.53
CA GLN A 106 1.80 9.59 -7.30
C GLN A 106 0.37 9.18 -6.97
N THR A 107 0.19 7.97 -6.44
CA THR A 107 -1.12 7.43 -6.06
C THR A 107 -1.52 7.76 -4.64
N LEU A 108 -0.67 8.52 -3.92
CA LEU A 108 -0.91 8.86 -2.53
C LEU A 108 -2.22 9.63 -2.38
N ASN A 109 -3.20 8.97 -1.78
CA ASN A 109 -4.51 9.54 -1.54
C ASN A 109 -5.13 8.93 -0.28
N ILE A 110 -4.94 9.59 0.86
CA ILE A 110 -5.43 9.10 2.15
C ILE A 110 -6.86 9.61 2.36
N ASP A 111 -7.84 8.78 2.02
CA ASP A 111 -9.25 9.14 1.96
C ASP A 111 -10.03 8.93 3.27
N LYS A 112 -9.32 8.61 4.36
CA LYS A 112 -9.86 8.45 5.72
C LYS A 112 -9.06 9.26 6.73
N LEU A 113 -9.69 9.54 7.86
CA LEU A 113 -9.00 10.06 9.03
C LEU A 113 -8.10 8.97 9.62
N GLY A 114 -6.88 9.32 10.01
CA GLY A 114 -5.94 8.40 10.60
C GLY A 114 -4.95 9.08 11.54
N THR A 115 -4.12 8.26 12.18
CA THR A 115 -3.09 8.72 13.10
C THR A 115 -1.78 8.06 12.75
N LEU A 116 -0.72 8.88 12.61
CA LEU A 116 0.63 8.42 12.42
C LEU A 116 1.40 8.60 13.73
N ASN A 117 1.85 7.52 14.35
CA ASN A 117 2.51 7.56 15.65
C ASN A 117 4.02 7.76 15.48
N ALA A 118 4.54 8.81 16.11
CA ALA A 118 5.97 9.08 16.20
C ALA A 118 6.49 8.80 17.61
N THR A 119 7.76 8.44 17.74
CA THR A 119 8.49 8.47 18.99
C THR A 119 9.43 9.67 18.97
N ILE A 120 9.24 10.59 19.92
CA ILE A 120 10.09 11.76 20.11
C ILE A 120 11.05 11.44 21.25
N SER A 121 12.35 11.60 21.03
CA SER A 121 13.37 11.50 22.08
C SER A 121 14.00 12.85 22.34
N PHE A 122 14.38 13.09 23.59
CA PHE A 122 14.91 14.36 24.05
C PHE A 122 16.41 14.26 24.35
N VAL A 123 17.12 15.38 24.26
CA VAL A 123 18.54 15.46 24.68
C VAL A 123 18.66 15.24 26.19
N LYS A 124 17.68 15.75 26.95
CA LYS A 124 17.50 15.52 28.39
C LYS A 124 16.02 15.32 28.68
N ALA A 125 15.72 14.49 29.68
CA ALA A 125 14.35 14.30 30.15
C ALA A 125 13.75 15.67 30.53
N PRO A 126 12.61 16.06 29.92
CA PRO A 126 11.89 17.24 30.35
C PRO A 126 11.42 17.06 31.79
N ASP A 127 11.35 18.16 32.54
CA ASP A 127 10.83 18.15 33.90
C ASP A 127 9.46 18.83 33.92
N ASN A 128 8.40 18.05 34.13
CA ASN A 128 7.02 18.48 34.26
C ASN A 128 6.55 19.39 33.11
N VAL A 129 6.91 19.02 31.87
CA VAL A 129 6.48 19.73 30.66
C VAL A 129 5.24 19.05 30.10
N ILE A 130 4.20 19.83 29.79
CA ILE A 130 2.97 19.34 29.18
C ILE A 130 3.13 19.34 27.66
N LEU A 131 2.98 18.16 27.06
CA LEU A 131 2.91 17.95 25.62
C LEU A 131 1.45 18.04 25.16
N THR A 132 1.22 18.88 24.16
CA THR A 132 -0.09 19.05 23.52
C THR A 132 0.03 19.01 22.01
N GLU A 133 -0.93 18.35 21.36
CA GLU A 133 -1.15 18.53 19.91
C GLU A 133 -1.74 19.93 19.66
N HIS A 134 -1.28 20.58 18.59
CA HIS A 134 -1.74 21.91 18.19
C HIS A 134 -2.20 21.89 16.72
N PRO A 135 -3.32 22.53 16.35
CA PRO A 135 -4.23 23.34 17.18
C PRO A 135 -5.27 22.55 17.97
N VAL A 136 -5.39 21.23 17.75
CA VAL A 136 -6.42 20.40 18.39
C VAL A 136 -5.79 19.65 19.57
N SER A 137 -6.12 20.01 20.81
CA SER A 137 -5.54 19.40 22.01
C SER A 137 -6.23 18.09 22.40
N LYS A 138 -6.05 17.03 21.58
CA LYS A 138 -6.49 15.67 21.94
C LYS A 138 -5.55 14.97 22.93
N ILE A 139 -4.35 15.50 23.09
CA ILE A 139 -3.30 14.98 23.97
C ILE A 139 -2.95 16.08 24.96
N SER A 140 -2.85 15.72 26.23
CA SER A 140 -2.30 16.56 27.29
C SER A 140 -1.58 15.64 28.27
N GLU A 141 -0.30 15.40 28.01
CA GLU A 141 0.51 14.47 28.80
C GLU A 141 1.68 15.18 29.45
N THR A 142 1.94 14.88 30.72
CA THR A 142 3.13 15.35 31.43
C THR A 142 4.31 14.47 31.05
N VAL A 143 5.34 15.10 30.47
CA VAL A 143 6.56 14.43 30.02
C VAL A 143 7.65 14.57 31.07
N ASN A 144 8.07 13.42 31.61
CA ASN A 144 9.14 13.28 32.61
C ASN A 144 10.20 12.22 32.19
N SER A 145 10.19 11.82 30.91
CA SER A 145 10.98 10.72 30.37
C SER A 145 11.90 11.19 29.23
N MET A 146 12.90 10.38 28.89
CA MET A 146 13.80 10.64 27.76
C MET A 146 13.13 10.53 26.39
N SER A 147 11.95 9.92 26.33
CA SER A 147 11.16 9.78 25.11
C SER A 147 9.66 9.74 25.40
N VAL A 148 8.86 10.13 24.42
CA VAL A 148 7.40 10.12 24.46
C VAL A 148 6.84 9.72 23.10
N GLU A 149 5.70 9.03 23.09
CA GLU A 149 4.96 8.77 21.87
C GLU A 149 4.06 9.97 21.54
N PHE A 150 4.03 10.36 20.27
CA PHE A 150 3.25 11.47 19.79
C PHE A 150 2.42 11.06 18.57
N PRO A 151 1.10 10.90 18.72
CA PRO A 151 0.20 10.70 17.60
C PRO A 151 0.06 11.98 16.76
N VAL A 152 0.35 11.87 15.47
CA VAL A 152 0.10 12.92 14.47
C VAL A 152 -1.25 12.66 13.82
N THR A 153 -2.27 13.47 14.14
CA THR A 153 -3.60 13.31 13.52
C THR A 153 -3.58 13.81 12.07
N ILE A 154 -4.11 12.98 11.17
CA ILE A 154 -4.20 13.27 9.74
C ILE A 154 -5.67 13.27 9.29
N LYS A 155 -6.07 14.36 8.65
CA LYS A 155 -7.43 14.55 8.13
C LYS A 155 -7.58 13.84 6.78
N ARG A 156 -8.84 13.60 6.42
CA ARG A 156 -9.24 13.09 5.11
C ARG A 156 -8.65 13.95 3.99
N TYR A 157 -8.01 13.33 3.01
CA TYR A 157 -7.37 13.94 1.84
C TYR A 157 -6.25 14.95 2.16
N GLU A 158 -5.81 15.05 3.41
CA GLU A 158 -4.76 15.99 3.77
C GLU A 158 -3.44 15.60 3.11
N PHE A 159 -3.10 14.31 3.15
CA PHE A 159 -1.95 13.73 2.47
C PHE A 159 -2.38 13.16 1.11
N SER A 160 -2.75 14.03 0.20
CA SER A 160 -2.85 13.73 -1.22
C SER A 160 -1.53 14.01 -1.94
N HIS A 161 -1.33 13.42 -3.12
CA HIS A 161 -0.19 13.72 -3.97
C HIS A 161 -0.01 15.23 -4.21
N SER A 162 -1.10 15.94 -4.54
CA SER A 162 -1.08 17.39 -4.79
C SER A 162 -0.63 18.19 -3.57
N ASN A 163 -1.09 17.82 -2.37
CA ASN A 163 -0.72 18.52 -1.14
C ASN A 163 0.73 18.21 -0.73
N MET A 164 1.19 16.97 -0.98
CA MET A 164 2.57 16.56 -0.70
C MET A 164 3.60 17.20 -1.63
N LEU A 165 3.22 17.62 -2.84
CA LEU A 165 4.07 18.45 -3.72
C LEU A 165 4.37 19.82 -3.10
N VAL A 166 3.41 20.40 -2.36
CA VAL A 166 3.59 21.67 -1.65
C VAL A 166 4.24 21.46 -0.28
N GLY A 167 3.95 20.32 0.34
CA GLY A 167 4.36 19.98 1.70
C GLY A 167 3.27 20.27 2.73
N ILE A 168 3.23 19.45 3.77
CA ILE A 168 2.23 19.51 4.84
C ILE A 168 2.93 19.79 6.16
N THR A 169 2.38 20.71 6.96
CA THR A 169 2.97 21.08 8.26
C THR A 169 2.04 20.73 9.41
N LYS A 170 2.59 20.05 10.42
CA LYS A 170 1.95 19.73 11.71
C LYS A 170 2.70 20.42 12.84
N TYR A 171 2.07 20.50 14.02
CA TYR A 171 2.63 21.23 15.15
C TYR A 171 2.65 20.37 16.42
N ILE A 172 3.80 20.40 17.10
CA ILE A 172 3.97 19.86 18.45
C ILE A 172 4.16 21.04 19.38
N LYS A 173 3.39 21.11 20.47
CA LYS A 173 3.49 22.19 21.45
C LYS A 173 3.84 21.62 22.82
N PHE A 174 4.90 22.17 23.39
CA PHE A 174 5.32 21.94 24.77
C PHE A 174 5.03 23.18 25.60
N SER A 175 4.53 22.98 26.82
CA SER A 175 4.24 24.07 27.74
C SER A 175 4.61 23.72 29.17
N LYS A 176 5.07 24.70 29.94
CA LYS A 176 5.30 24.56 31.39
C LYS A 176 4.91 25.85 32.09
N LYS A 177 4.25 25.72 33.23
CA LYS A 177 3.96 26.85 34.11
C LYS A 177 5.23 27.20 34.88
N VAL A 178 5.67 28.46 34.80
CA VAL A 178 6.82 28.99 35.53
C VAL A 178 6.34 30.21 36.32
N GLY A 179 6.12 30.02 37.62
CA GLY A 179 5.46 31.02 38.47
C GLY A 179 4.02 31.30 38.01
N SER A 180 3.72 32.56 37.69
CA SER A 180 2.41 33.00 37.17
C SER A 180 2.29 32.93 35.64
N ARG A 181 3.39 32.65 34.91
CA ARG A 181 3.41 32.68 33.44
C ARG A 181 3.50 31.28 32.84
N ASN A 182 2.98 31.13 31.62
CA ASN A 182 3.12 29.93 30.81
C ASN A 182 4.25 30.11 29.79
N SER A 183 5.26 29.25 29.87
CA SER A 183 6.30 29.16 28.85
C SER A 183 5.89 28.14 27.81
N LYS A 184 6.03 28.48 26.52
CA LYS A 184 5.70 27.59 25.39
C LYS A 184 6.88 27.42 24.44
N LYS A 185 6.95 26.23 23.84
CA LYS A 185 7.84 25.94 22.71
C LYS A 185 7.08 25.10 21.68
N ILE A 186 7.10 25.54 20.42
CA ILE A 186 6.39 24.89 19.31
C ILE A 186 7.42 24.37 18.32
N TYR A 187 7.29 23.11 17.93
CA TYR A 187 8.01 22.52 16.81
C TYR A 187 7.06 22.33 15.64
N LYS A 188 7.55 22.56 14.42
CA LYS A 188 6.83 22.29 13.17
C LYS A 188 7.35 20.97 12.59
N ILE A 189 6.45 20.07 12.22
CA ILE A 189 6.78 18.84 11.50
C ILE A 189 6.37 19.04 10.05
N HIS A 190 7.35 19.14 9.16
CA HIS A 190 7.15 19.27 7.72
C HIS A 190 7.24 17.90 7.06
N PHE A 191 6.14 17.46 6.46
CA PHE A 191 6.09 16.29 5.59
C PHE A 191 6.18 16.78 4.15
N LYS A 192 7.18 16.30 3.41
CA LYS A 192 7.33 16.59 1.99
C LYS A 192 7.96 15.40 1.28
N TYR A 193 7.80 15.34 -0.04
CA TYR A 193 8.55 14.35 -0.80
C TYR A 193 10.06 14.56 -0.65
N ASP A 194 10.81 13.46 -0.70
CA ASP A 194 12.27 13.52 -0.71
C ASP A 194 12.76 14.01 -2.06
N ASP A 195 13.05 15.30 -2.16
CA ASP A 195 13.55 15.95 -3.38
C ASP A 195 14.88 15.33 -3.90
N ASN A 196 15.61 14.62 -3.02
CA ASN A 196 16.88 13.96 -3.35
C ASN A 196 16.70 12.50 -3.80
N GLU A 197 15.48 11.97 -3.75
CA GLU A 197 15.21 10.61 -4.16
C GLU A 197 15.14 10.51 -5.68
N THR A 198 15.96 9.62 -6.25
CA THR A 198 15.81 9.23 -7.65
C THR A 198 14.51 8.48 -7.84
N LYS A 199 13.59 9.05 -8.63
CA LYS A 199 12.34 8.38 -9.00
C LYS A 199 12.66 7.19 -9.90
N LEU A 200 12.22 6.01 -9.49
CA LEU A 200 12.46 4.79 -10.25
C LEU A 200 11.54 4.73 -11.47
N SER A 201 12.12 4.38 -12.62
CA SER A 201 11.40 4.15 -13.88
C SER A 201 11.00 2.68 -14.10
N ASN A 202 11.34 1.80 -13.15
CA ASN A 202 11.01 0.39 -13.28
C ASN A 202 9.50 0.14 -13.10
N CYS A 203 8.88 -0.49 -14.10
CA CYS A 203 7.48 -0.93 -14.10
C CYS A 203 7.34 -2.38 -14.61
N ASP A 204 8.44 -3.14 -14.63
CA ASP A 204 8.44 -4.55 -14.99
C ASP A 204 7.84 -5.41 -13.88
N LEU A 205 6.79 -6.17 -14.19
CA LEU A 205 6.22 -7.15 -13.26
C LEU A 205 7.17 -8.31 -12.97
N PHE A 206 8.09 -8.60 -13.90
CA PHE A 206 9.02 -9.74 -13.88
C PHE A 206 10.25 -9.40 -14.73
N PRO A 207 11.37 -10.12 -14.55
CA PRO A 207 12.59 -9.90 -15.33
C PRO A 207 12.35 -9.94 -16.85
N ILE A 208 13.03 -9.07 -17.60
CA ILE A 208 12.87 -8.96 -19.07
C ILE A 208 13.34 -10.20 -19.85
N ASP A 209 14.11 -11.09 -19.22
CA ASP A 209 14.59 -12.35 -19.78
C ASP A 209 13.64 -13.53 -19.49
N THR A 210 12.52 -13.28 -18.80
CA THR A 210 11.48 -14.28 -18.52
C THR A 210 10.98 -14.90 -19.82
N LYS A 211 11.03 -16.23 -19.90
CA LYS A 211 10.65 -17.01 -21.08
C LYS A 211 9.17 -17.35 -21.10
N LYS A 212 8.68 -17.73 -22.28
CA LYS A 212 7.38 -18.36 -22.45
C LYS A 212 7.15 -19.46 -21.39
N ASP A 213 5.91 -19.54 -20.90
CA ASP A 213 5.44 -20.52 -19.91
C ASP A 213 6.08 -20.38 -18.51
N ALA A 214 6.96 -19.40 -18.29
CA ALA A 214 7.50 -19.11 -16.96
C ALA A 214 6.42 -18.46 -16.08
N LYS A 215 6.39 -18.88 -14.80
CA LYS A 215 5.46 -18.34 -13.80
C LYS A 215 5.81 -16.90 -13.43
N ILE A 216 4.80 -16.06 -13.38
CA ILE A 216 4.88 -14.68 -12.93
C ILE A 216 4.48 -14.63 -11.46
N SER A 217 5.40 -14.96 -10.56
CA SER A 217 5.14 -15.01 -9.11
C SER A 217 4.75 -13.66 -8.51
N ASN A 218 5.24 -12.57 -9.09
CA ASN A 218 4.97 -11.20 -8.67
C ASN A 218 3.56 -10.72 -9.02
N PHE A 219 2.78 -11.50 -9.77
CA PHE A 219 1.40 -11.19 -10.09
C PHE A 219 0.55 -12.41 -9.72
N SER A 220 0.02 -12.45 -8.49
CA SER A 220 -0.58 -13.67 -7.95
C SER A 220 -1.94 -13.43 -7.29
N PHE A 221 -2.72 -14.50 -7.22
CA PHE A 221 -4.13 -14.49 -6.86
C PHE A 221 -4.40 -15.57 -5.81
N THR A 222 -4.96 -15.20 -4.66
CA THR A 222 -5.39 -16.15 -3.64
C THR A 222 -6.73 -16.77 -4.04
N THR A 223 -6.89 -18.07 -3.85
CA THR A 223 -8.10 -18.82 -4.20
C THR A 223 -9.11 -18.87 -3.05
N ASP A 224 -10.40 -19.00 -3.39
CA ASP A 224 -11.51 -19.32 -2.46
C ASP A 224 -11.52 -18.58 -1.09
N TYR A 225 -11.44 -17.25 -1.08
CA TYR A 225 -11.48 -16.47 0.19
C TYR A 225 -12.45 -15.29 0.16
N LYS A 226 -12.75 -14.72 1.34
CA LYS A 226 -13.57 -13.50 1.45
C LYS A 226 -12.67 -12.27 1.53
N HIS A 227 -12.77 -11.39 0.55
CA HIS A 227 -12.05 -10.11 0.55
C HIS A 227 -12.99 -9.00 1.04
N ASN A 228 -12.91 -8.61 2.32
CA ASN A 228 -13.79 -7.60 2.94
C ASN A 228 -15.29 -7.92 2.84
N GLY A 229 -15.68 -9.20 2.84
CA GLY A 229 -17.07 -9.65 2.74
C GLY A 229 -17.38 -10.51 1.50
N PRO A 230 -17.27 -9.98 0.26
CA PRO A 230 -17.53 -10.75 -0.95
C PRO A 230 -16.58 -11.93 -1.11
N LYS A 231 -17.12 -13.05 -1.61
CA LYS A 231 -16.32 -14.21 -2.00
C LYS A 231 -15.56 -13.89 -3.28
N VAL A 232 -14.24 -13.90 -3.20
CA VAL A 232 -13.35 -13.97 -4.35
C VAL A 232 -13.15 -15.44 -4.65
N ASN A 233 -13.51 -15.84 -5.88
CA ASN A 233 -13.40 -17.21 -6.32
C ASN A 233 -12.58 -17.25 -7.59
N ASN A 234 -11.27 -17.40 -7.39
CA ASN A 234 -10.28 -17.62 -8.44
C ASN A 234 -10.00 -19.11 -8.66
N SER A 235 -10.76 -19.98 -7.98
CA SER A 235 -10.50 -21.40 -7.99
C SER A 235 -10.80 -21.97 -9.36
N TYR A 236 -9.87 -22.80 -9.80
CA TYR A 236 -9.95 -23.64 -10.99
C TYR A 236 -11.37 -24.16 -11.24
N VAL A 237 -11.85 -23.98 -12.46
CA VAL A 237 -13.02 -24.73 -12.90
C VAL A 237 -12.55 -26.05 -13.48
N CYS A 238 -12.80 -27.13 -12.75
CA CYS A 238 -13.01 -28.44 -13.36
C CYS A 238 -14.52 -28.56 -13.52
N GLU A 239 -14.96 -28.53 -14.77
CA GLU A 239 -16.34 -28.82 -15.09
C GLU A 239 -16.52 -30.32 -15.26
N ASN A 240 -17.70 -30.79 -14.86
CA ASN A 240 -18.39 -31.88 -15.52
C ASN A 240 -19.88 -31.67 -15.25
N ILE A 241 -20.55 -30.88 -16.11
CA ILE A 241 -22.01 -30.94 -16.26
C ILE A 241 -22.36 -32.03 -17.28
N HIS A 242 -21.66 -33.15 -17.27
CA HIS A 242 -22.10 -34.32 -18.03
C HIS A 242 -22.69 -35.34 -17.06
N SER A 243 -23.99 -35.58 -17.22
CA SER A 243 -24.74 -36.71 -16.64
C SER A 243 -25.03 -36.68 -15.12
N GLY A 244 -25.67 -35.63 -14.60
CA GLY A 244 -26.35 -35.66 -13.27
C GLY A 244 -25.46 -35.99 -12.05
N SER A 245 -24.18 -36.24 -12.27
CA SER A 245 -23.16 -36.52 -11.29
C SER A 245 -22.27 -35.29 -11.28
N LYS A 246 -22.46 -34.48 -10.24
CA LYS A 246 -21.48 -33.46 -9.88
C LYS A 246 -20.21 -34.22 -9.51
N SER A 247 -19.35 -34.58 -10.46
CA SER A 247 -17.99 -34.96 -10.10
C SER A 247 -17.33 -33.67 -9.64
N GLU A 248 -17.48 -33.37 -8.36
CA GLU A 248 -16.83 -32.25 -7.72
C GLU A 248 -15.33 -32.33 -8.02
N CYS A 249 -14.69 -31.19 -8.20
CA CYS A 249 -13.24 -31.04 -8.24
C CYS A 249 -12.51 -31.53 -6.96
N SER A 250 -13.14 -32.35 -6.14
CA SER A 250 -12.70 -32.77 -4.81
C SER A 250 -11.33 -33.45 -4.82
N ASN A 251 -10.92 -34.03 -5.94
CA ASN A 251 -9.64 -34.72 -6.10
C ASN A 251 -8.52 -33.87 -6.72
N LEU A 252 -8.77 -32.60 -7.06
CA LEU A 252 -7.72 -31.69 -7.52
C LEU A 252 -7.08 -30.97 -6.34
N SER A 253 -5.76 -31.05 -6.25
CA SER A 253 -4.98 -30.26 -5.30
C SER A 253 -5.21 -28.78 -5.60
N LYS A 254 -5.97 -28.10 -4.73
CA LYS A 254 -6.21 -26.66 -4.83
C LYS A 254 -4.97 -25.94 -4.30
N SER A 255 -4.17 -25.38 -5.20
CA SER A 255 -3.18 -24.38 -4.77
C SER A 255 -3.91 -23.19 -4.15
N ILE A 256 -3.43 -22.75 -2.98
CA ILE A 256 -3.97 -21.57 -2.29
C ILE A 256 -3.63 -20.29 -3.08
N ILE A 257 -2.54 -20.32 -3.85
CA ILE A 257 -2.05 -19.20 -4.67
C ILE A 257 -1.94 -19.65 -6.12
N VAL A 258 -2.47 -18.85 -7.03
CA VAL A 258 -2.41 -19.07 -8.49
C VAL A 258 -1.65 -17.91 -9.14
N THR A 259 -0.74 -18.24 -10.05
CA THR A 259 0.13 -17.29 -10.77
C THR A 259 -0.05 -17.50 -12.27
N PRO A 260 -0.16 -16.43 -13.07
CA PRO A 260 -0.15 -16.56 -14.50
C PRO A 260 1.24 -16.90 -15.02
N VAL A 261 1.28 -17.34 -16.27
CA VAL A 261 2.47 -17.63 -17.05
C VAL A 261 2.50 -16.74 -18.29
N LEU A 262 3.70 -16.51 -18.81
CA LEU A 262 3.86 -15.78 -20.06
C LEU A 262 3.35 -16.56 -21.27
N THR A 263 2.62 -15.88 -22.15
CA THR A 263 2.08 -16.48 -23.37
C THR A 263 3.14 -16.65 -24.46
N LYS A 264 4.11 -15.74 -24.50
CA LYS A 264 5.19 -15.70 -25.49
C LYS A 264 6.43 -15.07 -24.86
N ASP A 265 7.57 -15.27 -25.52
CA ASP A 265 8.82 -14.59 -25.15
C ASP A 265 8.68 -13.07 -25.30
N ILE A 266 9.34 -12.34 -24.41
CA ILE A 266 9.37 -10.87 -24.40
C ILE A 266 10.30 -10.39 -25.51
N THR A 267 9.83 -9.40 -26.28
CA THR A 267 10.60 -8.71 -27.31
C THR A 267 10.90 -7.28 -26.87
N VAL A 268 11.77 -6.57 -27.59
CA VAL A 268 12.16 -5.18 -27.28
C VAL A 268 10.98 -4.21 -27.18
N ASN A 269 9.90 -4.45 -27.93
CA ASN A 269 8.73 -3.56 -27.94
C ASN A 269 7.58 -4.04 -27.03
N SER A 270 7.77 -5.18 -26.36
CA SER A 270 6.71 -5.83 -25.60
C SER A 270 6.30 -4.99 -24.39
N GLY A 271 5.03 -4.59 -24.37
CA GLY A 271 4.47 -3.78 -23.30
C GLY A 271 4.57 -2.29 -23.52
N ASP A 272 5.00 -1.80 -24.69
CA ASP A 272 5.14 -0.34 -24.93
C ASP A 272 3.82 0.37 -25.26
N SER A 273 2.77 -0.38 -25.59
CA SER A 273 1.45 0.17 -25.92
C SER A 273 0.33 -0.81 -25.63
N GLU A 274 -0.92 -0.30 -25.55
CA GLU A 274 -2.11 -1.13 -25.45
C GLU A 274 -2.27 -2.10 -26.64
N THR A 275 -1.79 -1.71 -27.83
CA THR A 275 -1.80 -2.56 -29.04
C THR A 275 -0.70 -3.61 -29.05
N ASN A 276 0.36 -3.45 -28.23
CA ASN A 276 1.43 -4.42 -28.08
C ASN A 276 1.68 -4.77 -26.59
N PRO A 277 0.67 -5.30 -25.87
CA PRO A 277 0.81 -5.59 -24.45
C PRO A 277 1.62 -6.87 -24.24
N ILE A 278 2.18 -7.04 -23.04
CA ILE A 278 2.71 -8.32 -22.60
C ILE A 278 1.54 -9.22 -22.21
N GLU A 279 1.39 -10.35 -22.90
CA GLU A 279 0.25 -11.24 -22.73
C GLU A 279 0.58 -12.41 -21.81
N MET A 280 -0.31 -12.65 -20.85
CA MET A 280 -0.20 -13.69 -19.84
C MET A 280 -1.54 -14.44 -19.69
N HIS A 281 -1.49 -15.66 -19.18
CA HIS A 281 -2.66 -16.52 -18.91
C HIS A 281 -2.33 -17.42 -17.71
N PHE A 282 -3.29 -17.99 -16.97
CA PHE A 282 -2.90 -18.96 -15.92
C PHE A 282 -2.54 -20.32 -16.49
N ASP A 283 -1.68 -21.08 -15.82
CA ASP A 283 -1.39 -22.45 -16.22
C ASP A 283 -2.59 -23.38 -15.94
N GLY A 284 -2.85 -24.32 -16.84
CA GLY A 284 -3.91 -25.33 -16.67
C GLY A 284 -3.49 -26.43 -15.69
N GLY A 285 -4.44 -27.03 -14.97
CA GLY A 285 -4.17 -28.14 -14.04
C GLY A 285 -4.31 -29.53 -14.71
N VAL A 286 -3.77 -30.57 -14.07
CA VAL A 286 -3.95 -31.99 -14.46
C VAL A 286 -4.79 -32.71 -13.40
N LEU A 287 -5.87 -33.38 -13.81
CA LEU A 287 -6.78 -34.14 -12.93
C LEU A 287 -6.33 -35.61 -12.85
N SER A 288 -5.77 -36.04 -11.71
CA SER A 288 -5.34 -37.43 -11.50
C SER A 288 -6.46 -38.25 -10.87
N GLY A 289 -7.09 -39.16 -11.62
CA GLY A 289 -8.09 -40.08 -11.06
C GLY A 289 -8.83 -40.99 -12.06
N SER A 290 -8.87 -40.63 -13.34
CA SER A 290 -9.42 -41.47 -14.41
C SER A 290 -8.64 -41.19 -15.69
N ALA A 291 -8.47 -42.19 -16.56
CA ALA A 291 -7.64 -42.15 -17.78
C ALA A 291 -8.09 -41.15 -18.87
N THR A 292 -8.89 -40.14 -18.54
CA THR A 292 -8.98 -38.90 -19.29
C THR A 292 -7.81 -38.03 -18.88
N ILE A 293 -6.68 -38.26 -19.55
CA ILE A 293 -5.71 -37.19 -19.65
C ILE A 293 -6.42 -36.11 -20.45
N PHE A 294 -6.59 -34.90 -19.91
CA PHE A 294 -6.84 -33.71 -20.71
C PHE A 294 -5.56 -33.44 -21.51
N ASN A 295 -5.31 -34.32 -22.47
CA ASN A 295 -4.06 -34.42 -23.17
C ASN A 295 -4.08 -33.36 -24.27
N ASP A 296 -3.42 -32.25 -23.93
CA ASP A 296 -2.67 -31.40 -24.85
C ASP A 296 -3.43 -30.34 -25.67
N THR A 297 -3.62 -29.18 -25.02
CA THR A 297 -3.73 -27.81 -25.56
C THR A 297 -2.94 -26.83 -24.66
N SER A 298 -1.73 -27.27 -24.28
CA SER A 298 -0.71 -26.76 -23.33
C SER A 298 -0.92 -25.43 -22.57
N LYS A 299 -1.17 -25.58 -21.27
CA LYS A 299 -0.89 -24.65 -20.15
C LYS A 299 -1.80 -23.44 -19.93
N ALA A 300 -3.13 -23.58 -20.07
CA ALA A 300 -4.04 -22.46 -19.79
C ALA A 300 -5.15 -22.70 -18.76
N PHE A 301 -5.48 -21.65 -18.00
CA PHE A 301 -6.63 -21.52 -17.10
C PHE A 301 -7.92 -21.66 -17.89
N ASP A 302 -8.74 -22.63 -17.51
CA ASP A 302 -10.08 -22.77 -18.06
C ASP A 302 -11.08 -22.17 -17.06
N VAL A 303 -11.86 -21.19 -17.52
CA VAL A 303 -12.99 -20.60 -16.77
C VAL A 303 -14.24 -21.52 -16.84
N GLY A 304 -14.11 -22.63 -17.55
CA GLY A 304 -15.12 -23.65 -17.77
C GLY A 304 -14.66 -24.64 -18.84
N HIS A 305 -15.01 -25.92 -18.71
CA HIS A 305 -14.85 -26.98 -19.72
C HIS A 305 -16.14 -27.81 -19.84
N LEU A 306 -17.09 -27.37 -20.68
CA LEU A 306 -18.36 -28.08 -20.78
C LEU A 306 -18.18 -29.26 -21.71
N ASN A 307 -18.21 -30.47 -21.14
CA ASN A 307 -18.24 -31.69 -21.93
C ASN A 307 -19.71 -31.92 -22.36
N GLY A 308 -20.05 -31.71 -23.63
CA GLY A 308 -21.39 -31.90 -24.19
C GLY A 308 -21.86 -30.77 -25.13
N ASP A 309 -22.75 -31.11 -26.06
CA ASP A 309 -22.99 -30.33 -27.29
C ASP A 309 -23.61 -28.93 -27.12
N LYS A 310 -24.20 -28.58 -25.96
CA LYS A 310 -24.83 -27.26 -25.75
C LYS A 310 -24.87 -26.88 -24.27
N MET A 311 -24.63 -25.60 -23.96
CA MET A 311 -25.23 -25.01 -22.76
C MET A 311 -26.75 -25.06 -22.93
N GLU A 312 -27.47 -25.61 -21.95
CA GLU A 312 -28.94 -25.48 -21.94
C GLU A 312 -29.30 -23.99 -22.03
N THR A 313 -30.29 -23.67 -22.88
CA THR A 313 -30.81 -22.30 -23.01
C THR A 313 -31.14 -21.73 -21.64
N GLY A 314 -30.51 -20.60 -21.28
CA GLY A 314 -30.70 -19.93 -19.99
C GLY A 314 -29.70 -20.30 -18.88
N LYS A 315 -28.76 -21.22 -19.13
CA LYS A 315 -27.60 -21.40 -18.23
C LYS A 315 -26.53 -20.38 -18.59
N THR A 316 -25.94 -19.75 -17.58
CA THR A 316 -24.73 -18.92 -17.71
C THR A 316 -23.63 -19.57 -16.90
N LEU A 317 -22.39 -19.50 -17.35
CA LEU A 317 -21.26 -19.82 -16.48
C LEU A 317 -21.31 -18.93 -15.23
N PRO A 318 -20.86 -19.43 -14.07
CA PRO A 318 -20.80 -18.61 -12.88
C PRO A 318 -19.88 -17.41 -13.15
N ASN A 319 -20.30 -16.22 -12.70
CA ASN A 319 -19.43 -15.05 -12.76
C ASN A 319 -18.29 -15.23 -11.76
N PHE A 320 -17.05 -15.22 -12.25
CA PHE A 320 -15.86 -15.28 -11.41
C PHE A 320 -15.44 -13.88 -10.98
N SER A 321 -14.99 -13.76 -9.74
CA SER A 321 -14.50 -12.51 -9.17
C SER A 321 -13.05 -12.68 -8.81
N PHE A 322 -12.20 -11.84 -9.40
CA PHE A 322 -10.75 -11.87 -9.28
C PHE A 322 -10.20 -10.63 -8.60
N ILE A 323 -9.07 -10.81 -7.91
CA ILE A 323 -8.21 -9.76 -7.36
C ILE A 323 -6.80 -10.31 -7.25
N ALA A 324 -5.80 -9.54 -7.67
CA ALA A 324 -4.39 -9.92 -7.66
C ALA A 324 -3.73 -9.53 -6.32
N ASP A 325 -4.29 -10.05 -5.22
CA ASP A 325 -3.98 -9.72 -3.83
C ASP A 325 -2.63 -10.23 -3.30
N GLY A 326 -1.99 -11.12 -4.06
CA GLY A 326 -0.63 -11.57 -3.85
C GLY A 326 0.41 -10.89 -4.74
N SER A 327 0.01 -9.90 -5.56
CA SER A 327 0.95 -9.18 -6.43
C SER A 327 2.01 -8.44 -5.62
N ILE A 328 3.21 -8.27 -6.18
CA ILE A 328 4.29 -7.47 -5.64
C ILE A 328 4.88 -6.67 -6.80
N LEU A 329 4.71 -5.36 -6.78
CA LEU A 329 5.22 -4.46 -7.81
C LEU A 329 6.62 -3.94 -7.46
N PRO A 330 7.38 -3.48 -8.47
CA PRO A 330 8.58 -2.68 -8.23
C PRO A 330 8.32 -1.50 -7.29
N ASP A 331 9.37 -1.03 -6.63
CA ASP A 331 9.31 0.09 -5.68
C ASP A 331 8.63 1.32 -6.31
N GLY A 332 7.53 1.75 -5.70
CA GLY A 332 6.73 2.91 -6.07
C GLY A 332 5.82 2.71 -7.29
N ALA A 333 5.86 1.53 -7.92
CA ALA A 333 5.00 1.23 -9.05
C ALA A 333 3.57 0.87 -8.62
N PHE A 334 2.61 1.12 -9.52
CA PHE A 334 1.18 0.90 -9.28
C PHE A 334 0.44 0.44 -10.53
N PHE A 335 -0.70 -0.23 -10.33
CA PHE A 335 -1.61 -0.56 -11.43
C PHE A 335 -2.44 0.66 -11.83
N SER A 336 -2.60 0.87 -13.13
CA SER A 336 -3.51 1.88 -13.67
C SER A 336 -4.30 1.31 -14.85
N ILE A 337 -5.48 1.89 -15.06
CA ILE A 337 -6.35 1.65 -16.22
C ILE A 337 -6.69 2.93 -16.97
N GLU A 338 -6.08 4.05 -16.55
CA GLU A 338 -6.30 5.35 -17.17
C GLU A 338 -5.88 5.31 -18.64
N ASP A 339 -6.74 5.89 -19.48
CA ASP A 339 -6.62 5.97 -20.94
C ASP A 339 -6.67 4.63 -21.71
N LEU A 340 -6.93 3.51 -21.04
CA LEU A 340 -7.12 2.22 -21.71
C LEU A 340 -8.53 2.11 -22.31
N LYS A 341 -8.63 1.60 -23.53
CA LYS A 341 -9.92 1.41 -24.24
C LYS A 341 -10.46 -0.01 -24.11
N GLY A 342 -9.56 -0.99 -24.13
CA GLY A 342 -9.90 -2.39 -24.28
C GLY A 342 -10.44 -2.76 -25.66
N THR A 343 -11.11 -3.90 -25.73
CA THR A 343 -11.65 -4.50 -26.96
C THR A 343 -13.05 -5.03 -26.68
N ASN A 344 -14.03 -4.60 -27.49
CA ASN A 344 -15.42 -5.10 -27.49
C ASN A 344 -16.13 -5.07 -26.13
N CYS A 345 -15.80 -4.13 -25.24
CA CYS A 345 -16.26 -4.19 -23.84
C CYS A 345 -17.77 -4.18 -23.62
N ASN A 346 -18.50 -3.59 -24.57
CA ASN A 346 -19.96 -3.47 -24.53
C ASN A 346 -20.65 -4.41 -25.54
N GLU A 347 -19.89 -5.31 -26.17
CA GLU A 347 -20.42 -6.21 -27.19
C GLU A 347 -20.61 -7.60 -26.58
N SER A 348 -21.86 -8.06 -26.60
CA SER A 348 -22.18 -9.44 -26.26
C SER A 348 -21.62 -10.37 -27.32
N PHE A 349 -21.29 -11.60 -26.93
CA PHE A 349 -20.92 -12.65 -27.89
C PHE A 349 -19.68 -12.32 -28.75
N LYS A 350 -18.68 -11.66 -28.16
CA LYS A 350 -17.35 -11.44 -28.76
C LYS A 350 -16.26 -11.67 -27.73
N GLN A 351 -15.00 -11.78 -28.17
CA GLN A 351 -13.85 -11.67 -27.27
C GLN A 351 -13.84 -10.29 -26.62
N ARG A 352 -13.92 -10.27 -25.29
CA ARG A 352 -13.92 -9.05 -24.48
C ARG A 352 -12.63 -8.95 -23.67
N ILE A 353 -11.84 -7.92 -23.95
CA ILE A 353 -10.62 -7.62 -23.19
C ILE A 353 -10.78 -6.22 -22.64
N CYS A 354 -11.14 -6.09 -21.36
CA CYS A 354 -11.55 -4.79 -20.82
C CYS A 354 -10.58 -4.21 -19.80
N PRO A 355 -10.47 -2.87 -19.71
CA PRO A 355 -9.68 -2.23 -18.68
C PRO A 355 -10.20 -2.64 -17.29
N ARG A 356 -9.36 -3.31 -16.50
CA ARG A 356 -9.65 -3.67 -15.11
C ARG A 356 -8.40 -3.51 -14.27
N ASP A 357 -8.54 -2.84 -13.13
CA ASP A 357 -7.49 -2.67 -12.14
C ASP A 357 -7.35 -3.96 -11.33
N PRO A 358 -6.26 -4.74 -11.47
CA PRO A 358 -6.12 -6.02 -10.80
C PRO A 358 -6.02 -5.90 -9.28
N SER A 359 -5.73 -4.70 -8.74
CA SER A 359 -5.72 -4.47 -7.29
C SER A 359 -7.12 -4.39 -6.67
N LYS A 360 -8.16 -4.34 -7.51
CA LYS A 360 -9.57 -4.29 -7.10
C LYS A 360 -10.28 -5.57 -7.53
N ILE A 361 -11.40 -5.87 -6.88
CA ILE A 361 -12.25 -6.97 -7.32
C ILE A 361 -12.81 -6.63 -8.70
N PHE A 362 -12.57 -7.51 -9.67
CA PHE A 362 -13.16 -7.43 -11.01
C PHE A 362 -13.84 -8.74 -11.38
N LYS A 363 -14.82 -8.65 -12.29
CA LYS A 363 -15.52 -9.81 -12.83
C LYS A 363 -15.12 -10.05 -14.28
N VAL A 364 -14.99 -11.32 -14.64
CA VAL A 364 -14.84 -11.77 -16.01
C VAL A 364 -16.13 -12.50 -16.39
N GLU A 365 -16.85 -11.94 -17.34
CA GLU A 365 -18.06 -12.55 -17.87
C GLU A 365 -17.68 -13.51 -18.99
N ASN A 366 -18.22 -14.73 -18.94
CA ASN A 366 -18.00 -15.72 -19.97
C ASN A 366 -19.31 -15.96 -20.74
N GLN A 367 -19.55 -15.10 -21.74
CA GLN A 367 -20.82 -15.07 -22.48
C GLN A 367 -20.81 -15.91 -23.77
N MET A 368 -19.65 -16.36 -24.26
CA MET A 368 -19.54 -17.05 -25.57
C MET A 368 -18.52 -18.18 -25.52
N PRO A 369 -18.94 -19.43 -25.82
CA PRO A 369 -18.03 -20.53 -26.08
C PRO A 369 -16.93 -20.19 -27.10
N GLN A 370 -15.68 -20.59 -26.85
CA GLN A 370 -14.52 -20.44 -27.75
C GLN A 370 -13.93 -19.03 -27.91
N ALA A 371 -14.55 -17.99 -27.35
CA ALA A 371 -13.97 -16.65 -27.33
C ALA A 371 -13.23 -16.41 -26.00
N ASP A 372 -11.91 -16.30 -26.06
CA ASP A 372 -11.08 -15.91 -24.92
C ASP A 372 -11.51 -14.52 -24.42
N ASN A 373 -11.65 -14.37 -23.10
CA ASN A 373 -11.91 -13.09 -22.47
C ASN A 373 -10.69 -12.63 -21.70
N GLY A 374 -10.64 -11.37 -21.30
CA GLY A 374 -9.42 -10.81 -20.76
C GLY A 374 -9.62 -9.52 -20.00
N ILE A 375 -8.54 -9.12 -19.36
CA ILE A 375 -8.35 -7.76 -18.87
C ILE A 375 -7.10 -7.15 -19.48
N VAL A 376 -7.13 -5.84 -19.67
CA VAL A 376 -5.94 -5.04 -20.00
C VAL A 376 -5.70 -4.04 -18.88
N PHE A 377 -4.44 -3.83 -18.54
CA PHE A 377 -4.01 -2.88 -17.51
C PHE A 377 -2.59 -2.41 -17.79
N LYS A 378 -2.15 -1.37 -17.10
CA LYS A 378 -0.76 -0.93 -17.13
C LYS A 378 -0.16 -0.94 -15.73
N VAL A 379 1.15 -1.20 -15.65
CA VAL A 379 1.96 -0.89 -14.47
C VAL A 379 2.70 0.39 -14.77
N VAL A 380 2.53 1.39 -13.91
CA VAL A 380 3.20 2.68 -14.01
C VAL A 380 4.28 2.73 -12.93
N ALA A 381 5.47 3.17 -13.29
CA ALA A 381 6.61 3.28 -12.40
C ALA A 381 6.44 4.42 -11.37
N GLN A 382 7.34 4.50 -10.40
CA GLN A 382 7.33 5.56 -9.38
C GLN A 382 7.42 6.96 -10.00
N ASP A 383 8.14 7.12 -11.11
CA ASP A 383 8.24 8.39 -11.84
C ASP A 383 6.90 8.88 -12.43
N GLY A 384 5.90 7.99 -12.57
CA GLY A 384 4.60 8.25 -13.18
C GLY A 384 4.57 8.43 -14.68
N ILE A 385 5.71 8.28 -15.33
CA ILE A 385 5.88 8.52 -16.77
C ILE A 385 6.11 7.17 -17.44
N THR A 386 7.04 6.37 -16.89
CA THR A 386 7.38 5.08 -17.44
C THR A 386 6.28 4.08 -17.13
N GLN A 387 5.80 3.36 -18.14
CA GLN A 387 4.69 2.43 -18.00
C GLN A 387 4.86 1.22 -18.93
N LYS A 388 4.29 0.08 -18.52
CA LYS A 388 4.15 -1.10 -19.35
C LYS A 388 2.73 -1.62 -19.37
N PHE A 389 2.29 -2.06 -20.55
CA PHE A 389 0.95 -2.57 -20.80
C PHE A 389 0.94 -4.10 -20.72
N TYR A 390 -0.05 -4.63 -20.03
CA TYR A 390 -0.22 -6.05 -19.78
C TYR A 390 -1.63 -6.49 -20.13
N LYS A 391 -1.76 -7.73 -20.59
CA LYS A 391 -3.04 -8.36 -20.89
C LYS A 391 -3.09 -9.74 -20.21
N LEU A 392 -4.04 -9.92 -19.31
CA LEU A 392 -4.33 -11.23 -18.72
C LEU A 392 -5.50 -11.86 -19.49
N ILE A 393 -5.23 -12.98 -20.14
CA ILE A 393 -6.20 -13.76 -20.90
C ILE A 393 -6.74 -14.90 -20.05
N PHE A 394 -8.07 -15.01 -20.04
CA PHE A 394 -8.84 -16.11 -19.51
C PHE A 394 -9.29 -16.95 -20.70
N LYS A 395 -8.66 -18.10 -20.89
CA LYS A 395 -8.97 -18.94 -22.04
C LYS A 395 -10.34 -19.59 -21.86
N ASN A 396 -11.07 -19.64 -22.96
CA ASN A 396 -12.41 -20.18 -22.96
C ASN A 396 -12.54 -21.37 -23.88
N LYS A 397 -12.10 -22.54 -23.41
CA LYS A 397 -12.05 -23.75 -24.23
C LYS A 397 -13.37 -24.50 -24.17
N TYR A 398 -14.14 -24.37 -25.25
CA TYR A 398 -15.28 -25.24 -25.53
C TYR A 398 -14.96 -26.09 -26.75
N ASP A 399 -14.96 -27.41 -26.59
CA ASP A 399 -14.92 -28.33 -27.73
C ASP A 399 -16.30 -28.36 -28.38
N VAL A 400 -16.44 -27.62 -29.48
CA VAL A 400 -17.64 -27.67 -30.30
C VAL A 400 -17.47 -28.84 -31.26
N TYR A 401 -17.85 -30.04 -30.84
CA TYR A 401 -17.84 -31.20 -31.73
C TYR A 401 -19.02 -31.21 -32.73
N TYR A 402 -20.03 -30.33 -32.66
CA TYR A 402 -21.25 -30.49 -33.47
C TYR A 402 -21.95 -29.25 -34.07
N LEU A 403 -21.48 -28.00 -33.92
CA LEU A 403 -22.21 -26.85 -34.52
C LEU A 403 -22.05 -26.71 -36.04
N MET A 404 -21.15 -27.46 -36.69
CA MET A 404 -21.01 -27.41 -38.16
C MET A 404 -22.09 -28.19 -38.92
N GLU A 405 -22.87 -29.08 -38.29
CA GLU A 405 -23.90 -29.84 -39.01
C GLU A 405 -25.23 -29.10 -39.18
N ILE A 406 -25.55 -28.14 -38.32
CA ILE A 406 -26.84 -27.43 -38.37
C ILE A 406 -26.93 -26.51 -39.60
N ASN A 407 -25.81 -25.95 -40.07
CA ASN A 407 -25.78 -25.10 -41.27
C ASN A 407 -25.75 -25.88 -42.60
N LYS A 408 -25.58 -27.21 -42.58
CA LYS A 408 -25.73 -28.05 -43.79
C LYS A 408 -27.16 -28.56 -43.98
N SER A 409 -27.92 -28.69 -42.90
CA SER A 409 -29.31 -29.19 -42.96
C SER A 409 -30.32 -28.15 -43.47
N THR A 410 -30.09 -26.86 -43.27
CA THR A 410 -30.98 -25.78 -43.72
C THR A 410 -30.77 -25.32 -45.17
N LYS A 411 -29.84 -25.92 -45.92
CA LYS A 411 -29.64 -25.69 -47.37
C LYS A 411 -30.20 -26.79 -48.27
N LYS A 412 -30.93 -27.76 -47.69
CA LYS A 412 -31.77 -28.70 -48.44
C LYS A 412 -33.21 -28.59 -47.95
N SER A 413 -33.91 -27.55 -48.39
CA SER A 413 -35.37 -27.53 -48.46
C SER A 413 -35.78 -26.81 -49.74
#